data_AF-A0A0F9HZE9-F1
#
_entry.id   AF-A0A0F9HZE9-F1
#
_cell.length_a   1.000
_cell.length_b   1.000
_cell.length_c   1.000
_cell.angle_alpha   90.00
_cell.angle_beta   90.00
_cell.angle_gamma   90.00
#
_symmetry.space_group_name_H-M   'P 1'
#
loop_
_entity.id
_entity.type
_entity.pdbx_description
1 polymer ?
#
loop_
_entity_poly.entity_id
_entity_poly.type
_entity_poly.pdbx_seq_one_letter_code
_entity_poly.pdbx_strand_id
1 'polypeptide(L)'
;MGQDGFCQKAIKLAKKYGFGRIHVDVLYNWNDTIEDFYYRLKEINLLGATAIPMRYVPLDRIDREYVGKNWTKFESNGINRINPYPNGQISSKKKSEFEYFFGKNAKEFKKLLNFKNIRKLAKLKMKKFTRDKIWE
;
A
#
# COMPACT_ATOMS: atom_id res chain seq x y z
N MET A 1 9.15 -15.17 4.48
CA MET A 1 8.65 -15.44 3.11
C MET A 1 9.84 -15.81 2.23
N GLY A 2 9.82 -16.96 1.53
CA GLY A 2 11.02 -17.52 0.87
C GLY A 2 11.64 -16.71 -0.28
N GLN A 3 10.97 -15.65 -0.74
CA GLN A 3 11.45 -14.75 -1.81
C GLN A 3 11.62 -13.29 -1.34
N ASP A 4 11.46 -13.03 -0.05
CA ASP A 4 11.65 -11.69 0.48
C ASP A 4 13.11 -11.23 0.27
N GLY A 5 13.28 -9.95 -0.06
CA GLY A 5 14.56 -9.34 -0.37
C GLY A 5 14.93 -9.27 -1.86
N PHE A 6 14.35 -10.09 -2.75
CA PHE A 6 14.68 -10.02 -4.19
C PHE A 6 14.22 -8.70 -4.82
N CYS A 7 12.98 -8.28 -4.55
CA CYS A 7 12.44 -7.01 -5.05
C CYS A 7 13.24 -5.82 -4.49
N GLN A 8 13.56 -5.84 -3.20
CA GLN A 8 14.35 -4.81 -2.54
C GLN A 8 15.76 -4.69 -3.15
N LYS A 9 16.41 -5.83 -3.45
CA LYS A 9 17.70 -5.86 -4.17
C LYS A 9 17.57 -5.27 -5.57
N ALA A 10 16.53 -5.63 -6.33
CA ALA A 10 16.29 -5.10 -7.66
C ALA A 10 16.06 -3.57 -7.65
N ILE A 11 15.25 -3.05 -6.71
CA ILE A 11 15.03 -1.60 -6.54
C ILE A 11 16.35 -0.88 -6.24
N LYS A 12 17.13 -1.40 -5.27
CA LYS A 12 18.43 -0.82 -4.90
C LYS A 12 19.41 -0.82 -6.08
N LEU A 13 19.46 -1.91 -6.84
CA LEU A 13 20.30 -2.03 -8.02
C LEU A 13 19.91 -1.03 -9.10
N ALA A 14 18.62 -0.94 -9.43
CA ALA A 14 18.12 0.02 -10.40
C ALA A 14 18.46 1.47 -9.98
N LYS A 15 18.23 1.83 -8.71
CA LYS A 15 18.59 3.16 -8.20
C LYS A 15 20.10 3.46 -8.27
N LYS A 16 20.94 2.47 -7.97
CA LYS A 16 22.41 2.59 -8.10
C LYS A 16 22.83 3.02 -9.51
N TYR A 17 22.11 2.57 -10.54
CA TYR A 17 22.38 2.91 -11.94
C TYR A 17 21.54 4.07 -12.48
N GLY A 18 20.94 4.89 -11.61
CA GLY A 18 20.27 6.13 -12.00
C GLY A 18 18.79 6.01 -12.39
N PHE A 19 18.18 4.84 -12.24
CA PHE A 19 16.72 4.69 -12.45
C PHE A 19 15.94 5.31 -11.29
N GLY A 20 15.44 6.54 -11.50
CA GLY A 20 14.79 7.35 -10.45
C GLY A 20 13.29 7.09 -10.24
N ARG A 21 12.60 6.52 -11.24
CA ARG A 21 11.15 6.24 -11.18
C ARG A 21 10.92 4.74 -11.29
N ILE A 22 10.66 4.10 -10.16
CA ILE A 22 10.45 2.65 -10.07
C ILE A 22 9.07 2.42 -9.50
N HIS A 23 8.24 1.68 -10.24
CA HIS A 23 6.91 1.28 -9.82
C HIS A 23 6.91 -0.23 -9.59
N VAL A 24 6.25 -0.67 -8.52
CA VAL A 24 6.19 -2.08 -8.13
C VAL A 24 4.75 -2.45 -7.86
N ASP A 25 4.24 -3.42 -8.61
CA ASP A 25 2.94 -4.03 -8.33
C ASP A 25 3.02 -4.89 -7.08
N VAL A 26 2.16 -4.61 -6.10
CA VAL A 26 2.12 -5.30 -4.81
C VAL A 26 0.84 -6.09 -4.74
N LEU A 27 0.95 -7.38 -5.03
CA LEU A 27 -0.17 -8.31 -4.99
C LEU A 27 -0.64 -8.53 -3.54
N TYR A 28 -1.95 -8.44 -3.31
CA TYR A 28 -2.58 -8.82 -2.04
C TYR A 28 -3.76 -9.75 -2.27
N ASN A 29 -4.37 -10.26 -1.19
CA ASN A 29 -5.58 -11.08 -1.24
C ASN A 29 -5.36 -12.47 -1.85
N TRP A 30 -4.16 -13.05 -1.75
CA TRP A 30 -3.88 -14.44 -2.15
C TRP A 30 -3.77 -15.35 -0.92
N ASN A 31 -2.56 -15.72 -0.54
CA ASN A 31 -2.25 -16.48 0.69
C ASN A 31 -1.61 -15.62 1.78
N ASP A 32 -1.40 -14.33 1.50
CA ASP A 32 -0.77 -13.33 2.35
C ASP A 32 -1.74 -12.82 3.42
N THR A 33 -1.20 -12.35 4.53
CA THR A 33 -1.95 -11.63 5.57
C THR A 33 -1.91 -10.12 5.33
N ILE A 34 -2.71 -9.36 6.08
CA ILE A 34 -2.68 -7.89 6.06
C ILE A 34 -1.30 -7.39 6.51
N GLU A 35 -0.69 -8.09 7.46
CA GLU A 35 0.65 -7.85 7.98
C GLU A 35 1.71 -8.01 6.88
N ASP A 36 1.64 -9.10 6.09
CA ASP A 36 2.55 -9.35 4.96
C ASP A 36 2.40 -8.30 3.86
N PHE A 37 1.16 -7.89 3.56
CA PHE A 37 0.90 -6.84 2.58
C PHE A 37 1.40 -5.47 3.05
N TYR A 38 1.13 -5.09 4.30
CA TYR A 38 1.61 -3.85 4.89
C TYR A 38 3.15 -3.78 4.91
N TYR A 39 3.80 -4.89 5.28
CA TYR A 39 5.26 -4.99 5.24
C TYR A 39 5.81 -4.65 3.85
N ARG A 40 5.28 -5.28 2.79
CA ARG A 40 5.73 -5.04 1.42
C ARG A 40 5.48 -3.60 0.96
N LEU A 41 4.31 -3.03 1.27
CA LEU A 41 4.03 -1.62 0.96
C LEU A 41 5.04 -0.67 1.61
N LYS A 42 5.34 -0.92 2.90
CA LYS A 42 6.28 -0.10 3.68
C LYS A 42 7.69 -0.21 3.13
N GLU A 43 8.18 -1.42 2.88
CA GLU A 43 9.53 -1.64 2.35
C GLU A 43 9.75 -0.99 0.98
N ILE A 44 8.80 -1.13 0.05
CA ILE A 44 8.88 -0.50 -1.28
C ILE A 44 8.96 1.03 -1.15
N ASN A 45 8.12 1.62 -0.29
CA ASN A 45 8.12 3.06 -0.05
C ASN A 45 9.40 3.55 0.66
N LEU A 46 9.94 2.80 1.62
CA LEU A 46 11.20 3.14 2.30
C LEU A 46 12.40 3.11 1.35
N LEU A 47 12.35 2.26 0.32
CA LEU A 47 13.32 2.27 -0.76
C LEU A 47 13.08 3.40 -1.77
N GLY A 48 12.04 4.21 -1.59
CA GLY A 48 11.66 5.33 -2.46
C GLY A 48 11.16 4.89 -3.83
N ALA A 49 10.56 3.71 -3.92
CA ALA A 49 9.81 3.26 -5.10
C ALA A 49 8.30 3.46 -4.85
N THR A 50 7.53 3.51 -5.92
CA THR A 50 6.06 3.62 -5.86
C THR A 50 5.45 2.23 -5.80
N ALA A 51 4.66 1.96 -4.77
CA ALA A 51 3.89 0.73 -4.67
C ALA A 51 2.53 0.88 -5.35
N ILE A 52 2.12 -0.11 -6.15
CA ILE A 52 0.81 -0.16 -6.81
C ILE A 52 0.08 -1.40 -6.28
N PRO A 53 -0.86 -1.25 -5.33
CA PRO A 53 -1.66 -2.36 -4.83
C PRO A 53 -2.46 -3.03 -5.94
N MET A 54 -2.29 -4.35 -6.08
CA MET A 54 -3.03 -5.16 -7.04
C MET A 54 -3.75 -6.29 -6.31
N ARG A 55 -5.07 -6.40 -6.50
CA ARG A 55 -5.85 -7.46 -5.88
C ARG A 55 -5.69 -8.75 -6.68
N TYR A 56 -5.33 -9.84 -6.02
CA TYR A 56 -5.34 -11.17 -6.63
C TYR A 56 -6.77 -11.61 -6.94
N VAL A 57 -6.95 -12.16 -8.15
CA VAL A 57 -8.13 -12.87 -8.61
C VAL A 57 -7.63 -14.15 -9.31
N PRO A 58 -8.15 -15.34 -8.95
CA PRO A 58 -7.83 -16.59 -9.64
C PRO A 58 -8.11 -16.54 -11.14
N LEU A 59 -7.32 -17.27 -11.93
CA LEU A 59 -7.44 -17.28 -13.39
C LEU A 59 -8.74 -17.94 -13.91
N ASP A 60 -9.34 -18.81 -13.10
CA ASP A 60 -10.60 -19.50 -13.39
C ASP A 60 -11.84 -18.66 -12.99
N ARG A 61 -11.64 -17.40 -12.59
CA ARG A 61 -12.70 -16.49 -12.16
C ARG A 61 -12.77 -15.28 -13.08
N ILE A 62 -13.98 -14.98 -13.57
CA ILE A 62 -14.27 -13.76 -14.35
C ILE A 62 -14.79 -12.61 -13.47
N ASP A 63 -15.35 -12.93 -12.31
CA ASP A 63 -15.80 -11.94 -11.34
C ASP A 63 -14.62 -11.37 -10.53
N ARG A 64 -14.85 -10.20 -9.91
CA ARG A 64 -13.87 -9.55 -9.02
C ARG A 64 -14.21 -9.76 -7.54
N GLU A 65 -14.91 -10.84 -7.21
CA GLU A 65 -15.46 -11.10 -5.88
C GLU A 65 -14.57 -12.01 -5.02
N TYR A 66 -13.51 -12.59 -5.58
CA TYR A 66 -12.58 -13.43 -4.83
C TYR A 66 -12.02 -12.70 -3.59
N VAL A 67 -12.09 -13.37 -2.44
CA VAL A 67 -11.49 -12.95 -1.17
C VAL A 67 -10.55 -14.06 -0.70
N GLY A 68 -9.28 -13.71 -0.50
CA GLY A 68 -8.25 -14.64 -0.05
C GLY A 68 -8.49 -15.09 1.39
N LYS A 69 -7.95 -16.25 1.76
CA LYS A 69 -8.25 -16.94 3.02
C LYS A 69 -8.00 -16.12 4.31
N ASN A 70 -7.08 -15.16 4.25
CA ASN A 70 -6.69 -14.32 5.40
C ASN A 70 -7.33 -12.92 5.36
N TRP A 71 -8.27 -12.69 4.46
CA TRP A 71 -8.86 -11.39 4.19
C TRP A 71 -10.37 -11.45 4.36
N THR A 72 -10.97 -10.31 4.71
CA THR A 72 -12.41 -10.09 4.56
C THR A 72 -12.71 -9.25 3.31
N LYS A 73 -13.93 -9.36 2.77
CA LYS A 73 -14.41 -8.47 1.69
C LYS A 73 -14.36 -6.99 2.10
N PHE A 74 -14.48 -6.71 3.39
CA PHE A 74 -14.37 -5.34 3.92
C PHE A 74 -12.93 -4.82 3.84
N GLU A 75 -11.96 -5.60 4.34
CA GLU A 75 -10.54 -5.23 4.35
C GLU A 75 -9.96 -5.13 2.94
N SER A 76 -10.28 -6.08 2.05
CA SER A 76 -9.80 -6.06 0.67
C SER A 76 -10.30 -4.84 -0.10
N ASN A 77 -11.55 -4.43 0.14
CA ASN A 77 -12.10 -3.18 -0.41
C ASN A 77 -11.58 -1.93 0.30
N GLY A 78 -11.14 -2.05 1.55
CA GLY A 78 -10.49 -1.01 2.32
C GLY A 78 -9.23 -0.47 1.64
N ILE A 79 -8.46 -1.31 0.92
CA ILE A 79 -7.22 -0.92 0.23
C ILE A 79 -7.45 0.23 -0.76
N ASN A 80 -8.50 0.15 -1.58
CA ASN A 80 -8.83 1.22 -2.53
C ASN A 80 -9.42 2.46 -1.83
N ARG A 81 -10.05 2.29 -0.67
CA ARG A 81 -10.73 3.36 0.05
C ARG A 81 -9.80 4.15 0.97
N ILE A 82 -8.75 3.53 1.49
CA ILE A 82 -7.72 4.18 2.32
C ILE A 82 -6.80 5.03 1.47
N ASN A 83 -6.56 4.64 0.21
CA ASN A 83 -5.57 5.28 -0.63
C ASN A 83 -6.05 6.69 -1.05
N PRO A 84 -5.35 7.76 -0.64
CA PRO A 84 -5.72 9.11 -0.99
C PRO A 84 -5.10 9.61 -2.30
N TYR A 85 -4.17 8.85 -2.90
CA TYR A 85 -3.44 9.22 -4.09
C TYR A 85 -4.19 8.83 -5.37
N PRO A 86 -3.97 9.55 -6.49
CA PRO A 86 -4.57 9.21 -7.77
C PRO A 86 -4.12 7.83 -8.25
N ASN A 87 -5.00 7.16 -9.00
CA ASN A 87 -4.74 5.87 -9.67
C ASN A 87 -4.30 4.74 -8.74
N GLY A 88 -4.52 4.85 -7.42
CA GLY A 88 -4.17 3.80 -6.47
C GLY A 88 -2.67 3.68 -6.18
N GLN A 89 -1.85 4.63 -6.62
CA GLN A 89 -0.41 4.62 -6.34
C GLN A 89 -0.15 4.91 -4.86
N ILE A 90 0.89 4.33 -4.27
CA ILE A 90 1.34 4.64 -2.92
C ILE A 90 2.81 5.02 -3.03
N SER A 91 3.05 6.33 -2.96
CA SER A 91 4.38 6.91 -3.08
C SER A 91 4.55 7.97 -1.99
N SER A 92 5.32 7.64 -0.96
CA SER A 92 5.65 8.55 0.12
C SER A 92 7.10 8.99 0.02
N LYS A 93 7.37 10.29 0.12
CA LYS A 93 8.75 10.82 0.10
C LYS A 93 9.50 10.56 1.41
N LYS A 94 8.76 10.47 2.52
CA LYS A 94 9.29 10.27 3.87
C LYS A 94 8.55 9.11 4.55
N LYS A 95 9.23 8.39 5.44
CA LYS A 95 8.62 7.36 6.30
C LYS A 95 7.41 7.91 7.07
N SER A 96 7.53 9.12 7.62
CA SER A 96 6.46 9.78 8.37
C SER A 96 5.20 10.05 7.52
N GLU A 97 5.36 10.35 6.23
CA GLU A 97 4.23 10.52 5.29
C GLU A 97 3.50 9.19 5.09
N PHE A 98 4.25 8.09 4.85
CA PHE A 98 3.66 6.76 4.73
C PHE A 98 2.88 6.38 6.00
N GLU A 99 3.52 6.54 7.16
CA GLU A 99 2.93 6.18 8.45
C GLU A 99 1.71 7.05 8.81
N TYR A 100 1.69 8.32 8.38
CA TYR A 100 0.54 9.19 8.55
C TYR A 100 -0.70 8.65 7.84
N PHE A 101 -0.56 8.18 6.60
CA PHE A 101 -1.69 7.68 5.82
C PHE A 101 -2.07 6.24 6.18
N PHE A 102 -1.07 5.35 6.31
CA PHE A 102 -1.26 3.91 6.40
C PHE A 102 -0.99 3.32 7.79
N GLY A 103 -0.63 4.14 8.78
CA GLY A 103 -0.32 3.71 10.14
C GLY A 103 1.15 3.32 10.34
N LYS A 104 1.60 3.30 11.60
CA LYS A 104 3.01 3.04 11.97
C LYS A 104 3.40 1.55 11.91
N ASN A 105 2.42 0.68 12.02
CA ASN A 105 2.57 -0.78 12.06
C ASN A 105 1.33 -1.46 11.47
N ALA A 106 1.43 -2.77 11.24
CA ALA A 106 0.35 -3.55 10.64
C ALA A 106 -0.96 -3.53 11.48
N LYS A 107 -0.87 -3.45 12.81
CA LYS A 107 -2.04 -3.34 13.70
C LYS A 107 -2.82 -2.04 13.44
N GLU A 108 -2.12 -0.92 13.33
CA GLU A 108 -2.74 0.37 12.97
C GLU A 108 -3.31 0.35 11.55
N PHE A 109 -2.58 -0.23 10.60
CA PHE A 109 -3.06 -0.38 9.23
C PHE A 109 -4.37 -1.19 9.17
N LYS A 110 -4.41 -2.35 9.84
CA LYS A 110 -5.61 -3.18 9.95
C LYS A 110 -6.77 -2.45 10.61
N LYS A 111 -6.51 -1.67 11.67
CA LYS A 111 -7.52 -0.79 12.28
C LYS A 111 -8.06 0.24 11.29
N LEU A 112 -7.20 0.86 10.49
CA LEU A 112 -7.62 1.81 9.46
C LEU A 112 -8.50 1.12 8.42
N LEU A 113 -8.10 -0.05 7.90
CA LEU A 113 -8.90 -0.83 6.93
C LEU A 113 -10.29 -1.19 7.46
N ASN A 114 -10.42 -1.42 8.77
CA ASN A 114 -11.68 -1.74 9.44
C ASN A 114 -12.48 -0.50 9.88
N PHE A 115 -12.02 0.72 9.59
CA PHE A 115 -12.74 1.94 9.94
C PHE A 115 -13.92 2.20 8.99
N LYS A 116 -15.14 2.26 9.53
CA LYS A 116 -16.41 2.37 8.77
C LYS A 116 -16.37 3.43 7.67
N ASN A 117 -15.81 4.61 7.96
CA ASN A 117 -15.77 5.76 7.06
C ASN A 117 -14.36 6.09 6.55
N ILE A 118 -13.56 5.06 6.26
CA ILE A 118 -12.14 5.21 5.86
C ILE A 118 -11.92 6.15 4.68
N ARG A 119 -12.85 6.19 3.70
CA ARG A 119 -12.77 7.11 2.56
C ARG A 119 -12.87 8.58 2.98
N LYS A 120 -13.75 8.89 3.95
CA LYS A 120 -13.87 10.23 4.52
C LYS A 120 -12.60 10.60 5.29
N LEU A 121 -12.09 9.66 6.11
CA LEU A 121 -10.85 9.85 6.85
C LEU A 121 -9.65 10.11 5.92
N ALA A 122 -9.49 9.33 4.85
CA ALA A 122 -8.43 9.49 3.86
C ALA A 122 -8.46 10.88 3.21
N LYS A 123 -9.66 11.36 2.82
CA LYS A 123 -9.86 12.72 2.28
C LYS A 123 -9.48 13.81 3.29
N LEU A 124 -9.89 13.66 4.55
CA LEU A 124 -9.55 14.62 5.62
C LEU A 124 -8.05 14.64 5.90
N LYS A 125 -7.41 13.47 5.96
CA LYS A 125 -5.96 13.33 6.09
C LYS A 125 -5.24 14.03 4.93
N MET A 126 -5.67 13.79 3.69
CA MET A 126 -5.06 14.42 2.52
C MET A 126 -5.22 15.95 2.54
N LYS A 127 -6.42 16.47 2.85
CA LYS A 127 -6.65 17.92 2.96
C LYS A 127 -5.74 18.56 4.03
N LYS A 128 -5.59 17.90 5.19
CA LYS A 128 -4.69 18.36 6.25
C LYS A 128 -3.23 18.32 5.79
N PHE A 129 -2.80 17.20 5.22
CA PHE A 129 -1.44 16.99 4.72
C PHE A 129 -1.03 18.03 3.67
N THR A 130 -1.90 18.32 2.70
CA THR A 130 -1.63 19.33 1.66
C THR A 130 -1.57 20.73 2.24
N ARG A 131 -2.45 21.05 3.20
CA ARG A 131 -2.42 22.36 3.88
C ARG A 131 -1.12 22.54 4.66
N ASP A 132 -0.73 21.54 5.43
CA ASP A 132 0.45 21.63 6.30
C ASP A 132 1.75 21.67 5.46
N LYS A 133 1.79 21.03 4.27
CA LYS A 133 2.91 21.13 3.31
C LYS A 133 3.03 22.46 2.56
N ILE A 134 1.99 23.28 2.50
CA ILE A 134 2.07 24.61 1.85
C ILE A 134 2.89 25.59 2.70
N TRP A 135 3.09 25.28 3.98
CA TRP A 135 3.82 26.11 4.94
C TRP A 135 5.17 25.52 5.37
N GLU A 136 5.62 24.42 4.74
CA GLU A 136 6.99 23.86 4.84
C GLU A 136 7.85 24.32 3.66
#